data_AF-R6YH76-F1
#
_entry.id   AF-R6YH76-F1
#
_cell.length_a   1.000
_cell.length_b   1.000
_cell.length_c   1.000
_cell.angle_alpha   90.00
_cell.angle_beta   90.00
_cell.angle_gamma   90.00
#
_symmetry.space_group_name_H-M   'P 1'
#
loop_
_entity.id
_entity.type
_entity.pdbx_description
1 polymer ?
#
loop_
_entity_poly.entity_id
_entity_poly.type
_entity_poly.pdbx_seq_one_letter_code
_entity_poly.pdbx_strand_id
1 'polypeptide(L)'
;MKHRWTAALLALALVLALPFSAAAETFSTEDFTMEIPEGTYVFTPTTSTEDPNWAMAGVANPESELSTLAEMNGVAELVTEDGETTILVQQQESDQTQAYFNLRYLTEEQQADFLDAIMQSQTDEITVDKYYLDVDGQPFYRIRIDGTYQETGYHELIYGTIVNGFTLAFNIYGGEESVTQEQEDLLLGIVESVQFSEILPKPETTVDTSDIVTTISLLVLLVLVILIPAVYFPIKSKRDKKLKARLADQLTAYHKEHGDNETILGDMLFANSTDCTKEAIHTFALYQSYIKNVGSLVIGAFLCLATLICSFALDADWWIKLLAVGIVVYYGYKIFNMPHTLEKVQRKVFDRGVSSTAHYAFYDEAFRVSGVQSASMFPYFQITDVRRHSHYLYLYYGPDNAYLVDQFGFSVGEWEDFVKFISQKTGKKL
;
A
#
# COMPACT_ATOMS: atom_id res chain seq x y z
N MET A 1 36.68 62.09 65.82
CA MET A 1 35.32 62.03 65.23
C MET A 1 35.32 61.90 63.68
N LYS A 2 36.39 61.45 63.02
CA LYS A 2 36.47 61.40 61.53
C LYS A 2 36.26 60.02 60.88
N HIS A 3 36.08 58.94 61.64
CA HIS A 3 35.94 57.57 61.09
C HIS A 3 34.59 56.89 61.30
N ARG A 4 33.60 57.54 61.95
CA ARG A 4 32.28 56.92 62.19
C ARG A 4 31.34 57.00 60.97
N TRP A 5 31.59 57.93 60.06
CA TRP A 5 30.75 58.16 58.87
C TRP A 5 31.20 57.35 57.65
N THR A 6 32.49 57.01 57.55
CA THR A 6 33.03 56.17 56.46
C THR A 6 32.61 54.72 56.58
N ALA A 7 32.50 54.18 57.80
CA ALA A 7 32.00 52.83 58.03
C ALA A 7 30.49 52.70 57.76
N ALA A 8 29.70 53.73 58.09
CA ALA A 8 28.26 53.76 57.80
C ALA A 8 27.97 53.90 56.29
N LEU A 9 28.77 54.69 55.56
CA LEU A 9 28.66 54.80 54.10
C LEU A 9 29.14 53.55 53.36
N LEU A 10 30.17 52.85 53.85
CA LEU A 10 30.58 51.55 53.30
C LEU A 10 29.56 50.44 53.60
N ALA A 11 28.93 50.44 54.78
CA ALA A 11 27.87 49.50 55.10
C ALA A 11 26.60 49.77 54.25
N LEU A 12 26.26 51.04 54.02
CA LEU A 12 25.13 51.41 53.14
C LEU A 12 25.43 51.09 51.66
N ALA A 13 26.67 51.28 51.21
CA ALA A 13 27.11 50.90 49.87
C ALA A 13 27.19 49.37 49.68
N LEU A 14 27.49 48.59 50.72
CA LEU A 14 27.42 47.12 50.67
C LEU A 14 25.97 46.61 50.67
N VAL A 15 25.05 47.28 51.37
CA VAL A 15 23.61 46.94 51.37
C VAL A 15 22.95 47.33 50.03
N LEU A 16 23.40 48.42 49.39
CA LEU A 16 22.95 48.84 48.05
C LEU A 16 23.65 48.09 46.89
N ALA A 17 24.68 47.29 47.17
CA ALA A 17 25.40 46.47 46.19
C ALA A 17 25.03 44.97 46.27
N LEU A 18 24.07 44.59 47.10
CA LEU A 18 23.45 43.27 47.04
C LEU A 18 22.42 43.30 45.89
N PRO A 19 22.59 42.50 44.83
CA PRO A 19 21.51 42.27 43.89
C PRO A 19 20.44 41.43 44.61
N PHE A 20 19.51 42.10 45.29
CA PHE A 20 18.23 41.48 45.66
C PHE A 20 17.26 41.64 44.47
N SER A 21 17.64 41.01 43.38
CA SER A 21 16.70 40.35 42.49
C SER A 21 17.33 38.99 42.29
N ALA A 22 16.81 37.98 42.97
CA ALA A 22 17.10 36.61 42.56
C ALA A 22 16.72 36.56 41.07
N ALA A 23 17.70 36.26 40.22
CA ALA A 23 17.37 35.95 38.84
C ALA A 23 16.46 34.72 38.90
N ALA A 24 15.24 34.83 38.37
CA ALA A 24 14.34 33.68 38.26
C ALA A 24 15.12 32.52 37.62
N GLU A 25 15.09 31.35 38.23
CA GLU A 25 15.76 30.19 37.68
C GLU A 25 15.08 29.84 36.35
N THR A 26 15.85 29.74 35.26
CA THR A 26 15.27 29.48 33.94
C THR A 26 15.39 28.00 33.62
N PHE A 27 14.27 27.36 33.29
CA PHE A 27 14.27 26.03 32.69
C PHE A 27 14.36 26.15 31.17
N SER A 28 15.11 25.27 30.53
CA SER A 28 15.36 25.32 29.10
C SER A 28 15.45 23.93 28.49
N THR A 29 14.77 23.76 27.36
CA THR A 29 14.87 22.60 26.47
C THR A 29 15.48 23.04 25.14
N GLU A 30 15.54 22.14 24.14
CA GLU A 30 15.93 22.53 22.79
C GLU A 30 14.88 23.44 22.14
N ASP A 31 13.60 23.27 22.48
CA ASP A 31 12.46 23.91 21.82
C ASP A 31 11.95 25.17 22.52
N PHE A 32 12.07 25.27 23.84
CA PHE A 32 11.54 26.40 24.62
C PHE A 32 12.30 26.65 25.94
N THR A 33 12.09 27.83 26.49
CA THR A 33 12.53 28.22 27.83
C THR A 33 11.37 28.78 28.64
N MET A 34 11.41 28.65 29.97
CA MET A 34 10.42 29.23 30.89
C MET A 34 11.09 29.64 32.20
N GLU A 35 10.50 30.61 32.90
CA GLU A 35 10.91 30.99 34.24
C GLU A 35 10.29 30.05 35.28
N ILE A 36 11.12 29.59 36.21
CA ILE A 36 10.72 28.77 37.35
C ILE A 36 10.38 29.71 38.51
N PRO A 37 9.17 29.59 39.10
CA PRO A 37 8.79 30.40 40.24
C PRO A 37 9.73 30.16 41.43
N GLU A 38 10.00 31.21 42.21
CA GLU A 38 10.77 31.07 43.45
C GLU A 38 10.13 30.03 44.39
N GLY A 39 10.96 29.22 45.03
CA GLY A 39 10.48 28.18 45.95
C GLY A 39 9.84 26.97 45.24
N THR A 40 10.32 26.62 44.05
CA THR A 40 9.84 25.47 43.28
C THR A 40 10.99 24.50 43.00
N TYR A 41 10.77 23.22 43.28
CA TYR A 41 11.66 22.14 42.89
C TYR A 41 11.33 21.67 41.47
N VAL A 42 12.36 21.46 40.65
CA VAL A 42 12.20 21.00 39.26
C VAL A 42 12.74 19.58 39.13
N PHE A 43 11.88 18.67 38.69
CA PHE A 43 12.23 17.29 38.37
C PHE A 43 12.08 17.05 36.87
N THR A 44 13.05 16.37 36.27
CA THR A 44 13.07 16.02 34.85
C THR A 44 13.23 14.51 34.70
N PRO A 45 12.98 13.91 33.52
CA PRO A 45 13.22 12.49 33.30
C PRO A 45 14.67 12.03 33.56
N THR A 46 15.61 12.99 33.64
CA THR A 46 17.03 12.75 33.89
C THR A 46 17.46 13.05 35.32
N THR A 47 16.56 13.52 36.19
CA THR A 47 16.89 13.82 37.58
C THR A 47 17.29 12.54 38.31
N SER A 48 18.37 12.60 39.09
CA SER A 48 18.88 11.44 39.83
C SER A 48 17.88 11.02 40.92
N THR A 49 17.69 9.72 41.11
CA THR A 49 16.88 9.19 42.22
C THR A 49 17.50 9.44 43.60
N GLU A 50 18.78 9.84 43.64
CA GLU A 50 19.49 10.21 44.87
C GLU A 50 19.46 11.74 45.14
N ASP A 51 18.74 12.52 44.31
CA ASP A 51 18.66 13.97 44.47
C ASP A 51 17.97 14.33 45.82
N PRO A 52 18.61 15.13 46.69
CA PRO A 52 18.02 15.50 47.97
C PRO A 52 16.71 16.30 47.82
N ASN A 53 16.48 16.96 46.68
CA ASN A 53 15.28 17.73 46.41
C ASN A 53 14.01 16.87 46.42
N TRP A 54 14.10 15.58 46.08
CA TRP A 54 12.95 14.67 46.20
C TRP A 54 12.39 14.63 47.62
N ALA A 55 13.29 14.47 48.60
CA ALA A 55 12.91 14.43 50.00
C ALA A 55 12.42 15.80 50.50
N MET A 56 12.99 16.90 49.98
CA MET A 56 12.56 18.26 50.33
C MET A 56 11.19 18.60 49.74
N ALA A 57 10.86 18.09 48.56
CA ALA A 57 9.56 18.21 47.90
C ALA A 57 8.50 17.24 48.46
N GLY A 58 8.84 16.42 49.47
CA GLY A 58 7.92 15.44 50.05
C GLY A 58 7.71 14.17 49.23
N VAL A 59 8.49 13.96 48.16
CA VAL A 59 8.39 12.80 47.27
C VAL A 59 9.11 11.59 47.89
N ALA A 60 8.33 10.57 48.24
CA ALA A 60 8.85 9.37 48.91
C ALA A 60 9.41 8.31 47.94
N ASN A 61 8.99 8.31 46.68
CA ASN A 61 9.39 7.30 45.70
C ASN A 61 9.78 7.93 44.33
N PRO A 62 11.03 8.43 44.21
CA PRO A 62 11.53 9.04 42.98
C PRO A 62 11.45 8.12 41.74
N GLU A 63 11.62 6.81 41.91
CA GLU A 63 11.55 5.86 40.79
C GLU A 63 10.14 5.80 40.19
N SER A 64 9.11 5.88 41.04
CA SER A 64 7.72 5.90 40.58
C SER A 64 7.39 7.20 39.86
N GLU A 65 7.81 8.35 40.40
CA GLU A 65 7.53 9.64 39.77
C GLU A 65 8.22 9.77 38.42
N LEU A 66 9.48 9.33 38.29
CA LEU A 66 10.17 9.32 37.00
C LEU A 66 9.47 8.40 35.98
N SER A 67 8.88 7.29 36.42
CA SER A 67 8.10 6.41 35.55
C SER A 67 6.81 7.09 35.09
N THR A 68 6.07 7.72 36.00
CA THR A 68 4.85 8.50 35.69
C THR A 68 5.17 9.62 34.70
N LEU A 69 6.24 10.37 34.95
CA LEU A 69 6.69 11.46 34.10
C LEU A 69 6.97 10.96 32.67
N ALA A 70 7.67 9.83 32.53
CA ALA A 70 7.92 9.23 31.23
C ALA A 70 6.64 8.74 30.53
N GLU A 71 5.72 8.09 31.26
CA GLU A 71 4.44 7.61 30.72
C GLU A 71 3.54 8.74 30.22
N MET A 72 3.60 9.89 30.88
CA MET A 72 2.80 11.06 30.57
C MET A 72 3.45 12.00 29.54
N ASN A 73 4.58 11.62 28.92
CA ASN A 73 5.39 12.50 28.07
C ASN A 73 5.78 13.83 28.77
N GLY A 74 6.03 13.74 30.07
CA GLY A 74 6.47 14.85 30.90
C GLY A 74 7.93 15.20 30.61
N VAL A 75 8.19 16.48 30.37
CA VAL A 75 9.54 17.03 30.20
C VAL A 75 10.07 17.63 31.49
N ALA A 76 9.16 18.10 32.35
CA ALA A 76 9.46 18.56 33.70
C ALA A 76 8.23 18.41 34.60
N GLU A 77 8.48 18.26 35.89
CA GLU A 77 7.51 18.37 36.96
C GLU A 77 8.01 19.42 37.95
N LEU A 78 7.14 20.36 38.29
CA LEU A 78 7.43 21.46 39.21
C LEU A 78 6.65 21.23 40.49
N VAL A 79 7.32 21.21 41.63
CA VAL A 79 6.68 20.99 42.94
C VAL A 79 7.01 22.18 43.83
N THR A 80 5.98 22.85 44.35
CA THR A 80 6.17 23.97 45.28
C THR A 80 6.84 23.51 46.58
N GLU A 81 7.55 24.41 47.27
CA GLU A 81 8.29 24.09 48.50
C GLU A 81 7.43 23.51 49.63
N ASP A 82 6.13 23.85 49.66
CA ASP A 82 5.14 23.30 50.57
C ASP A 82 4.62 21.91 50.17
N GLY A 83 4.92 21.46 48.95
CA GLY A 83 4.47 20.20 48.36
C GLY A 83 2.97 20.17 48.03
N GLU A 84 2.26 21.30 48.10
CA GLU A 84 0.81 21.35 47.88
C GLU A 84 0.44 21.45 46.40
N THR A 85 1.32 21.99 45.56
CA THR A 85 1.05 22.18 44.13
C THR A 85 2.11 21.50 43.28
N THR A 86 1.64 20.60 42.41
CA THR A 86 2.45 19.94 41.40
C THR A 86 1.97 20.39 40.01
N ILE A 87 2.89 20.91 39.20
CA ILE A 87 2.65 21.28 37.81
C ILE A 87 3.42 20.32 36.91
N LEU A 88 2.69 19.59 36.09
CA LEU A 88 3.25 18.72 35.07
C LEU A 88 3.40 19.50 33.75
N VAL A 89 4.61 19.51 33.21
CA VAL A 89 4.91 20.07 31.88
C VAL A 89 5.10 18.92 30.90
N GLN A 90 4.26 18.86 29.88
CA GLN A 90 4.20 17.77 28.90
C GLN A 90 4.53 18.28 27.49
N GLN A 91 5.26 17.47 26.74
CA GLN A 91 5.51 17.71 25.32
C GLN A 91 5.15 16.45 24.53
N GLN A 92 4.24 16.57 23.58
CA GLN A 92 3.75 15.41 22.82
C GLN A 92 3.52 15.73 21.34
N GLU A 93 3.92 14.80 20.47
CA GLU A 93 3.61 14.83 19.04
C GLU A 93 2.52 13.81 18.68
N SER A 94 1.71 14.15 17.67
CA SER A 94 0.65 13.31 17.12
C SER A 94 0.32 13.71 15.69
N ASP A 95 -0.35 12.84 14.92
CA ASP A 95 -0.78 13.16 13.55
C ASP A 95 -1.63 14.45 13.50
N GLN A 96 -2.44 14.68 14.55
CA GLN A 96 -3.28 15.87 14.66
C GLN A 96 -2.48 17.14 14.93
N THR A 97 -1.51 17.10 15.86
CA THR A 97 -0.65 18.24 16.19
C THR A 97 0.26 18.60 15.02
N GLN A 98 0.77 17.60 14.30
CA GLN A 98 1.52 17.77 13.05
C GLN A 98 0.66 18.39 11.93
N ALA A 99 -0.63 18.05 11.84
CA ALA A 99 -1.54 18.64 10.84
C ALA A 99 -1.88 20.12 11.12
N TYR A 100 -2.07 20.48 12.39
CA TYR A 100 -2.22 21.89 12.77
C TYR A 100 -0.90 22.65 12.63
N PHE A 101 0.20 22.00 13.00
CA PHE A 101 1.59 22.47 13.05
C PHE A 101 1.84 23.63 14.02
N ASN A 102 1.01 24.67 13.97
CA ASN A 102 1.03 25.73 14.98
C ASN A 102 -0.36 26.36 15.11
N LEU A 103 -0.84 26.55 16.34
CA LEU A 103 -2.14 27.19 16.58
C LEU A 103 -2.21 28.63 16.02
N ARG A 104 -1.07 29.34 15.97
CA ARG A 104 -1.00 30.71 15.41
C ARG A 104 -1.37 30.79 13.93
N TYR A 105 -1.26 29.68 13.19
CA TYR A 105 -1.54 29.63 11.76
C TYR A 105 -2.99 29.24 11.46
N LEU A 106 -3.78 28.96 12.49
CA LEU A 106 -5.19 28.61 12.32
C LEU A 106 -6.04 29.86 12.19
N THR A 107 -7.08 29.76 11.39
CA THR A 107 -8.15 30.77 11.35
C THR A 107 -8.96 30.74 12.65
N GLU A 108 -9.66 31.81 12.99
CA GLU A 108 -10.52 31.89 14.17
C GLU A 108 -11.56 30.75 14.22
N GLU A 109 -12.12 30.38 13.06
CA GLU A 109 -13.05 29.24 12.93
C GLU A 109 -12.38 27.92 13.29
N GLN A 110 -11.17 27.67 12.76
CA GLN A 110 -10.41 26.45 13.07
C GLN A 110 -9.95 26.39 14.53
N GLN A 111 -9.63 27.54 15.14
CA GLN A 111 -9.32 27.62 16.56
C GLN A 111 -10.55 27.30 17.42
N ALA A 112 -11.73 27.81 17.06
CA ALA A 112 -12.97 27.47 17.76
C ALA A 112 -13.30 25.98 17.65
N ASP A 113 -13.22 25.41 16.44
CA ASP A 113 -13.43 23.98 16.20
C ASP A 113 -12.47 23.10 17.01
N PHE A 114 -11.19 23.50 17.09
CA PHE A 114 -10.20 22.80 17.91
C PHE A 114 -10.57 22.83 19.39
N LEU A 115 -10.94 24.00 19.92
CA LEU A 115 -11.28 24.16 21.33
C LEU A 115 -12.53 23.37 21.72
N ASP A 116 -13.52 23.31 20.83
CA ASP A 116 -14.71 22.48 21.01
C ASP A 116 -14.37 20.99 21.01
N ALA A 117 -13.39 20.55 20.22
CA ALA A 117 -13.01 19.16 20.09
C ALA A 117 -12.08 18.62 21.20
N ILE A 118 -11.21 19.46 21.78
CA ILE A 118 -10.09 18.98 22.63
C ILE A 118 -10.53 18.26 23.92
N MET A 119 -11.71 18.60 24.47
CA MET A 119 -12.23 17.94 25.68
C MET A 119 -13.72 18.20 25.87
N GLN A 120 -14.58 17.18 25.86
CA GLN A 120 -16.02 17.37 26.08
C GLN A 120 -16.46 16.56 27.30
N SER A 121 -17.16 17.20 28.24
CA SER A 121 -17.82 16.46 29.30
C SER A 121 -18.94 15.59 28.71
N GLN A 122 -19.04 14.35 29.19
CA GLN A 122 -20.14 13.43 28.85
C GLN A 122 -21.27 13.47 29.90
N THR A 123 -21.16 14.33 30.90
CA THR A 123 -22.03 14.40 32.06
C THR A 123 -22.25 15.86 32.50
N ASP A 124 -23.47 16.18 32.94
CA ASP A 124 -23.80 17.51 33.46
C ASP A 124 -23.15 17.78 34.84
N GLU A 125 -22.55 16.76 35.47
CA GLU A 125 -21.88 16.84 36.79
C GLU A 125 -20.44 17.38 36.70
N ILE A 126 -19.86 17.43 35.50
CA ILE A 126 -18.52 17.97 35.25
C ILE A 126 -18.63 19.18 34.35
N THR A 127 -18.13 20.30 34.86
CA THR A 127 -18.00 21.56 34.11
C THR A 127 -16.65 21.63 33.44
N VAL A 128 -16.64 22.06 32.17
CA VAL A 128 -15.43 22.27 31.39
C VAL A 128 -15.48 23.68 30.82
N ASP A 129 -14.69 24.59 31.39
CA ASP A 129 -14.55 25.96 30.91
C ASP A 129 -13.31 26.08 30.02
N LYS A 130 -13.46 26.74 28.86
CA LYS A 130 -12.39 26.84 27.87
C LYS A 130 -12.34 28.19 27.19
N TYR A 131 -11.14 28.72 27.01
CA TYR A 131 -10.91 29.91 26.19
C TYR A 131 -9.46 29.98 25.71
N TYR A 132 -9.18 30.88 24.77
CA TYR A 132 -7.82 31.20 24.35
C TYR A 132 -7.27 32.41 25.08
N LEU A 133 -5.99 32.33 25.43
CA LEU A 133 -5.14 33.41 25.91
C LEU A 133 -4.05 33.66 24.86
N ASP A 134 -3.74 34.93 24.58
CA ASP A 134 -2.60 35.28 23.73
C ASP A 134 -1.37 35.56 24.59
N VAL A 135 -0.30 34.81 24.37
CA VAL A 135 0.98 34.95 25.07
C VAL A 135 2.05 35.30 24.03
N ASP A 136 2.43 36.58 23.98
CA ASP A 136 3.39 37.14 23.01
C ASP A 136 3.10 36.73 21.55
N GLY A 137 1.83 36.76 21.14
CA GLY A 137 1.39 36.38 19.80
C GLY A 137 1.29 34.87 19.54
N GLN A 138 1.52 34.03 20.56
CA GLN A 138 1.19 32.60 20.52
C GLN A 138 -0.13 32.34 21.26
N PRO A 139 -1.15 31.77 20.59
CA PRO A 139 -2.37 31.36 21.26
C PRO A 139 -2.14 30.13 22.15
N PHE A 140 -2.50 30.25 23.42
CA PHE A 140 -2.63 29.16 24.39
C PHE A 140 -4.10 28.91 24.68
N TYR A 141 -4.53 27.65 24.68
CA TYR A 141 -5.83 27.29 25.20
C TYR A 141 -5.73 27.05 26.71
N ARG A 142 -6.74 27.50 27.44
CA ARG A 142 -6.94 27.25 28.86
C ARG A 142 -8.15 26.35 29.01
N ILE A 143 -8.02 25.27 29.77
CA ILE A 143 -9.12 24.36 30.08
C ILE A 143 -9.16 24.17 31.59
N ARG A 144 -10.32 24.41 32.19
CA ARG A 144 -10.59 24.11 33.59
C ARG A 144 -11.70 23.09 33.69
N ILE A 145 -11.40 22.01 34.39
CA ILE A 145 -12.32 20.94 34.70
C ILE A 145 -12.65 21.05 36.18
N ASP A 146 -13.93 21.12 36.49
CA ASP A 146 -14.41 21.10 37.87
C ASP A 146 -15.69 20.28 37.95
N GLY A 147 -15.71 19.30 38.85
CA GLY A 147 -16.91 18.53 39.13
C GLY A 147 -16.64 17.32 40.01
N THR A 148 -17.71 16.62 40.37
CA THR A 148 -17.61 15.35 41.09
C THR A 148 -18.50 14.35 40.38
N TYR A 149 -17.94 13.22 39.96
CA TYR A 149 -18.67 12.15 39.30
C TYR A 149 -18.35 10.83 39.98
N GLN A 150 -19.39 10.08 40.38
CA GLN A 150 -19.25 8.80 41.09
C GLN A 150 -18.34 8.88 42.33
N GLU A 151 -18.52 9.91 43.17
CA GLU A 151 -17.73 10.15 44.40
C GLU A 151 -16.24 10.43 44.16
N THR A 152 -15.82 10.64 42.91
CA THR A 152 -14.46 11.05 42.54
C THR A 152 -14.47 12.52 42.12
N GLY A 153 -13.62 13.35 42.74
CA GLY A 153 -13.38 14.74 42.32
C GLY A 153 -12.59 14.79 41.01
N TYR A 154 -13.01 15.65 40.09
CA TYR A 154 -12.31 15.94 38.84
C TYR A 154 -12.01 17.43 38.82
N HIS A 155 -10.81 17.78 39.26
CA HIS A 155 -10.34 19.14 39.39
C HIS A 155 -9.00 19.28 38.69
N GLU A 156 -8.99 19.96 37.55
CA GLU A 156 -7.82 20.05 36.69
C GLU A 156 -7.76 21.39 35.98
N LEU A 157 -6.57 21.95 35.86
CA LEU A 157 -6.32 23.17 35.12
C LEU A 157 -5.18 22.95 34.14
N ILE A 158 -5.47 23.17 32.85
CA ILE A 158 -4.55 22.93 31.75
C ILE A 158 -4.38 24.22 30.95
N TYR A 159 -3.14 24.63 30.75
CA TYR A 159 -2.77 25.55 29.68
C TYR A 159 -1.98 24.78 28.64
N GLY A 160 -2.32 24.93 27.37
CA GLY A 160 -1.55 24.27 26.31
C GLY A 160 -1.53 25.04 25.01
N THR A 161 -0.58 24.69 24.16
CA THR A 161 -0.46 25.24 22.82
C THR A 161 0.11 24.21 21.85
N ILE A 162 0.00 24.47 20.55
CA ILE A 162 0.67 23.67 19.52
C ILE A 162 1.68 24.57 18.81
N VAL A 163 2.95 24.14 18.80
CA VAL A 163 4.06 24.80 18.12
C VAL A 163 4.91 23.74 17.43
N ASN A 164 5.35 24.01 16.19
CA ASN A 164 6.20 23.13 15.37
C ASN A 164 5.75 21.66 15.30
N GLY A 165 4.45 21.39 15.39
CA GLY A 165 3.88 20.05 15.30
C GLY A 165 3.80 19.27 16.62
N PHE A 166 4.21 19.86 17.75
CA PHE A 166 4.02 19.28 19.08
C PHE A 166 3.07 20.11 19.94
N THR A 167 2.36 19.45 20.86
CA THR A 167 1.64 20.09 21.97
C THR A 167 2.61 20.33 23.12
N LEU A 168 2.63 21.54 23.64
CA LEU A 168 3.21 21.87 24.95
C LEU A 168 2.05 22.13 25.91
N ALA A 169 1.97 21.38 27.01
CA ALA A 169 0.90 21.51 28.00
C ALA A 169 1.46 21.63 29.41
N PHE A 170 0.80 22.45 30.23
CA PHE A 170 1.07 22.69 31.63
C PHE A 170 -0.18 22.35 32.41
N ASN A 171 -0.06 21.47 33.39
CA ASN A 171 -1.21 20.85 34.04
C ASN A 171 -1.07 20.87 35.56
N ILE A 172 -2.11 21.33 36.26
CA ILE A 172 -2.30 21.16 37.69
C ILE A 172 -3.47 20.21 37.93
N TYR A 173 -3.21 19.17 38.71
CA TYR A 173 -4.25 18.30 39.26
C TYR A 173 -4.62 18.77 40.67
N GLY A 174 -5.86 19.25 40.85
CA GLY A 174 -6.38 19.76 42.13
C GLY A 174 -6.75 18.66 43.14
N GLY A 175 -6.78 17.40 42.73
CA GLY A 175 -7.14 16.29 43.60
C GLY A 175 -8.63 16.29 43.96
N GLU A 176 -8.91 16.28 45.26
CA GLU A 176 -10.29 16.27 45.80
C GLU A 176 -10.91 17.67 45.87
N GLU A 177 -10.12 18.73 45.68
CA GLU A 177 -10.57 20.11 45.75
C GLU A 177 -10.34 20.83 44.42
N SER A 178 -11.17 21.83 44.13
CA SER A 178 -10.99 22.70 42.97
C SER A 178 -9.66 23.42 43.00
N VAL A 179 -9.02 23.54 41.83
CA VAL A 179 -7.81 24.35 41.66
C VAL A 179 -8.08 25.78 42.12
N THR A 180 -7.25 26.26 43.04
CA THR A 180 -7.38 27.58 43.67
C THR A 180 -6.94 28.68 42.70
N GLN A 181 -7.34 29.92 42.97
CA GLN A 181 -6.88 31.06 42.15
C GLN A 181 -5.37 31.26 42.27
N GLU A 182 -4.78 31.03 43.44
CA GLU A 182 -3.32 31.16 43.64
C GLU A 182 -2.54 30.15 42.78
N GLN A 183 -3.05 28.92 42.67
CA GLN A 183 -2.50 27.90 41.78
C GLN A 183 -2.66 28.26 40.31
N GLU A 184 -3.81 28.83 39.92
CA GLU A 184 -4.04 29.30 38.56
C GLU A 184 -3.12 30.47 38.19
N ASP A 185 -2.94 31.43 39.10
CA ASP A 185 -2.05 32.59 38.90
C ASP A 185 -0.58 32.16 38.81
N LEU A 186 -0.17 31.17 39.61
CA LEU A 186 1.16 30.55 39.54
C LEU A 186 1.41 29.91 38.17
N LEU A 187 0.46 29.09 37.70
CA LEU A 187 0.54 28.41 36.41
C LEU A 187 0.56 29.41 35.25
N LEU A 188 -0.30 30.43 35.32
CA LEU A 188 -0.37 31.50 34.34
C LEU A 188 0.96 32.26 34.25
N GLY A 189 1.59 32.57 35.38
CA GLY A 189 2.91 33.22 35.40
C GLY A 189 3.99 32.39 34.70
N ILE A 190 3.98 31.07 34.87
CA ILE A 190 4.91 30.17 34.14
C ILE A 190 4.60 30.22 32.64
N VAL A 191 3.33 30.08 32.26
CA VAL A 191 2.90 30.08 30.85
C VAL A 191 3.26 31.40 30.16
N GLU A 192 3.05 32.54 30.81
CA GLU A 192 3.39 33.87 30.29
C GLU A 192 4.91 34.08 30.13
N SER A 193 5.73 33.32 30.85
CA SER A 193 7.19 33.35 30.74
C SER A 193 7.77 32.49 29.61
N VAL A 194 6.94 31.66 28.95
CA VAL A 194 7.40 30.73 27.92
C VAL A 194 7.90 31.46 26.69
N GLN A 195 9.12 31.13 26.27
CA GLN A 195 9.72 31.61 25.03
C GLN A 195 10.14 30.42 24.16
N PHE A 196 9.69 30.40 22.92
CA PHE A 196 10.06 29.34 21.96
C PHE A 196 11.37 29.69 21.25
N SER A 197 12.29 28.72 21.16
CA SER A 197 13.61 28.88 20.54
C SER A 197 13.52 29.30 19.07
N GLU A 198 12.67 28.61 18.30
CA GLU A 198 12.39 28.90 16.90
C GLU A 198 10.95 28.50 16.56
N ILE A 199 10.26 29.32 15.78
CA ILE A 199 8.93 29.00 15.28
C ILE A 199 9.01 28.85 13.76
N LEU A 200 8.78 27.64 13.30
CA LEU A 200 8.87 27.29 11.90
C LEU A 200 7.61 27.73 11.13
N PRO A 201 7.73 28.07 9.82
CA PRO A 201 6.57 28.22 8.96
C PRO A 201 5.88 26.86 8.78
N LYS A 202 4.55 26.85 8.62
CA LYS A 202 3.80 25.62 8.33
C LYS A 202 4.41 24.93 7.10
N PRO A 203 4.81 23.66 7.18
CA PRO A 203 5.32 22.94 6.02
C PRO A 203 4.22 22.94 4.96
N GLU A 204 4.54 23.44 3.77
CA GLU A 204 3.60 23.39 2.66
C GLU A 204 3.33 21.92 2.35
N THR A 205 2.15 21.42 2.72
CA THR A 205 1.61 20.17 2.19
C THR A 205 1.17 20.40 0.75
N THR A 206 2.10 20.78 -0.11
CA THR A 206 1.94 20.55 -1.54
C THR A 206 1.97 19.04 -1.70
N VAL A 207 0.80 18.41 -1.84
CA VAL A 207 0.72 17.15 -2.57
C VAL A 207 1.32 17.48 -3.93
N ASP A 208 2.57 17.08 -4.13
CA ASP A 208 3.31 17.51 -5.30
C ASP A 208 2.50 17.05 -6.52
N THR A 209 2.30 17.94 -7.48
CA THR A 209 1.55 17.58 -8.70
C THR A 209 2.19 16.38 -9.39
N SER A 210 3.49 16.14 -9.16
CA SER A 210 4.19 14.91 -9.52
C SER A 210 3.60 13.66 -8.86
N ASP A 211 3.22 13.69 -7.59
CA ASP A 211 2.75 12.52 -6.82
C ASP A 211 1.34 12.13 -7.23
N ILE A 212 0.48 13.11 -7.51
CA ILE A 212 -0.84 12.87 -8.09
C ILE A 212 -0.71 12.27 -9.49
N VAL A 213 0.15 12.86 -10.35
CA VAL A 213 0.39 12.34 -11.71
C VAL A 213 0.98 10.94 -11.66
N THR A 214 1.86 10.67 -10.72
CA THR A 214 2.49 9.36 -10.49
C THR A 214 1.46 8.32 -10.07
N THR A 215 0.62 8.66 -9.10
CA THR A 215 -0.45 7.78 -8.60
C THR A 215 -1.49 7.49 -9.69
N ILE A 216 -1.92 8.52 -10.42
CA ILE A 216 -2.86 8.37 -11.55
C ILE A 216 -2.22 7.54 -12.67
N SER A 217 -0.94 7.76 -12.98
CA SER A 217 -0.24 7.00 -14.02
C SER A 217 -0.11 5.52 -13.65
N LEU A 218 0.18 5.22 -12.38
CA LEU A 218 0.21 3.85 -11.85
C LEU A 218 -1.17 3.19 -11.90
N LEU A 219 -2.23 3.91 -11.52
CA LEU A 219 -3.61 3.42 -11.61
C LEU A 219 -4.02 3.14 -13.05
N VAL A 220 -3.71 4.03 -13.99
CA VAL A 220 -3.99 3.82 -15.42
C VAL A 220 -3.23 2.59 -15.93
N LEU A 221 -1.96 2.42 -15.55
CA LEU A 221 -1.16 1.29 -15.95
C LEU A 221 -1.70 -0.03 -15.37
N LEU A 222 -2.13 -0.03 -14.11
CA LEU A 222 -2.82 -1.16 -13.48
C LEU A 222 -4.12 -1.53 -14.21
N VAL A 223 -4.94 -0.53 -14.53
CA VAL A 223 -6.17 -0.71 -15.29
C VAL A 223 -5.86 -1.29 -16.67
N LEU A 224 -4.81 -0.83 -17.36
CA LEU A 224 -4.40 -1.38 -18.65
C LEU A 224 -3.95 -2.84 -18.54
N VAL A 225 -3.22 -3.23 -17.50
CA VAL A 225 -2.78 -4.62 -17.28
C VAL A 225 -3.97 -5.57 -17.10
N ILE A 226 -5.08 -5.08 -16.53
CA ILE A 226 -6.32 -5.85 -16.35
C ILE A 226 -7.20 -5.81 -17.62
N LEU A 227 -7.37 -4.62 -18.22
CA LEU A 227 -8.26 -4.40 -19.36
C LEU A 227 -7.72 -4.94 -20.66
N ILE A 228 -6.42 -4.80 -20.96
CA ILE A 228 -5.83 -5.30 -22.22
C ILE A 228 -6.16 -6.80 -22.39
N PRO A 229 -5.92 -7.68 -21.41
CA PRO A 229 -6.36 -9.08 -21.46
C PRO A 229 -7.88 -9.22 -21.49
N ALA A 230 -8.60 -8.51 -20.61
CA ALA A 230 -10.05 -8.62 -20.51
C ALA A 230 -10.78 -8.20 -21.80
N VAL A 231 -10.18 -7.35 -22.63
CA VAL A 231 -10.71 -6.90 -23.94
C VAL A 231 -10.12 -7.72 -25.09
N TYR A 232 -8.82 -8.03 -25.06
CA TYR A 232 -8.15 -8.82 -26.11
C TYR A 232 -8.70 -10.25 -26.19
N PHE A 233 -8.87 -10.92 -25.04
CA PHE A 233 -9.40 -12.29 -25.01
C PHE A 233 -10.81 -12.44 -25.60
N PRO A 234 -11.82 -11.62 -25.27
CA PRO A 234 -13.14 -11.74 -25.89
C PRO A 234 -13.15 -11.30 -27.35
N ILE A 235 -12.32 -10.34 -27.78
CA ILE A 235 -12.23 -9.98 -29.20
C ILE A 235 -11.62 -11.13 -30.00
N LYS A 236 -10.50 -11.70 -29.55
CA LYS A 236 -9.88 -12.89 -30.16
C LYS A 236 -10.87 -14.06 -30.16
N SER A 237 -11.51 -14.34 -29.03
CA SER A 237 -12.55 -15.37 -28.90
C SER A 237 -13.72 -15.16 -29.86
N LYS A 238 -14.20 -13.92 -30.05
CA LYS A 238 -15.27 -13.62 -31.03
C LYS A 238 -14.81 -13.87 -32.46
N ARG A 239 -13.58 -13.49 -32.82
CA ARG A 239 -13.00 -13.78 -34.14
C ARG A 239 -12.86 -15.28 -34.37
N ASP A 240 -12.36 -16.00 -33.36
CA ASP A 240 -12.18 -17.45 -33.39
C ASP A 240 -13.53 -18.18 -33.49
N LYS A 241 -14.56 -17.73 -32.76
CA LYS A 241 -15.93 -18.26 -32.86
C LYS A 241 -16.53 -18.03 -34.25
N LYS A 242 -16.35 -16.82 -34.81
CA LYS A 242 -16.81 -16.52 -36.18
C LYS A 242 -16.10 -17.37 -37.23
N LEU A 243 -14.78 -17.59 -37.05
CA LEU A 243 -14.01 -18.45 -37.95
C LEU A 243 -14.49 -19.91 -37.85
N LYS A 244 -14.65 -20.43 -36.62
CA LYS A 244 -15.19 -21.78 -36.40
C LYS A 244 -16.59 -21.95 -37.01
N ALA A 245 -17.48 -20.98 -36.83
CA ALA A 245 -18.83 -21.02 -37.40
C ALA A 245 -18.79 -21.04 -38.93
N ARG A 246 -17.99 -20.17 -39.56
CA ARG A 246 -17.82 -20.15 -41.02
C ARG A 246 -17.27 -21.48 -41.56
N LEU A 247 -16.28 -22.08 -40.89
CA LEU A 247 -15.72 -23.37 -41.28
C LEU A 247 -16.75 -24.51 -41.12
N ALA A 248 -17.56 -24.46 -40.07
CA ALA A 248 -18.66 -25.41 -39.87
C ALA A 248 -19.72 -25.28 -40.97
N ASP A 249 -20.15 -24.05 -41.30
CA ASP A 249 -21.13 -23.80 -42.37
C ASP A 249 -20.60 -24.29 -43.73
N GLN A 250 -19.32 -24.01 -44.04
CA GLN A 250 -18.66 -24.50 -45.25
C GLN A 250 -18.56 -26.03 -45.28
N LEU A 251 -18.29 -26.66 -44.14
CA LEU A 251 -18.27 -28.12 -44.03
C LEU A 251 -19.65 -28.72 -44.27
N THR A 252 -20.70 -28.15 -43.67
CA THR A 252 -22.08 -28.60 -43.87
C THR A 252 -22.52 -28.43 -45.33
N ALA A 253 -22.16 -27.32 -45.97
CA ALA A 253 -22.41 -27.10 -47.40
C ALA A 253 -21.66 -28.14 -48.26
N TYR A 254 -20.40 -28.40 -47.95
CA TYR A 254 -19.58 -29.39 -48.65
C TYR A 254 -20.18 -30.80 -48.55
N HIS A 255 -20.58 -31.25 -47.34
CA HIS A 255 -21.25 -32.55 -47.15
C HIS A 255 -22.60 -32.63 -47.87
N LYS A 256 -23.34 -31.51 -47.98
CA LYS A 256 -24.61 -31.47 -48.72
C LYS A 256 -24.42 -31.61 -50.24
N GLU A 257 -23.32 -31.09 -50.77
CA GLU A 257 -23.00 -31.11 -52.20
C GLU A 257 -22.33 -32.42 -52.63
N HIS A 258 -21.47 -33.00 -51.79
CA HIS A 258 -20.67 -34.19 -52.13
C HIS A 258 -21.21 -35.49 -51.50
N GLY A 259 -22.25 -35.40 -50.65
CA GLY A 259 -22.81 -36.52 -49.88
C GLY A 259 -21.92 -36.94 -48.71
N ASP A 260 -22.45 -37.74 -47.77
CA ASP A 260 -21.69 -38.37 -46.67
C ASP A 260 -20.74 -39.50 -47.16
N ASN A 261 -20.56 -39.63 -48.48
CA ASN A 261 -19.98 -40.81 -49.11
C ASN A 261 -18.52 -41.03 -48.70
N GLU A 262 -18.28 -42.20 -48.11
CA GLU A 262 -16.98 -42.78 -47.75
C GLU A 262 -16.07 -43.10 -48.95
N THR A 263 -16.47 -42.73 -50.17
CA THR A 263 -15.83 -43.12 -51.43
C THR A 263 -15.46 -41.89 -52.27
N ILE A 264 -14.25 -41.37 -52.05
CA ILE A 264 -13.59 -40.55 -53.07
C ILE A 264 -13.12 -41.49 -54.18
N LEU A 265 -13.45 -41.11 -55.43
CA LEU A 265 -12.83 -41.63 -56.64
C LEU A 265 -11.49 -40.89 -56.84
N GLY A 266 -10.41 -41.47 -56.34
CA GLY A 266 -9.08 -40.92 -56.52
C GLY A 266 -8.02 -41.80 -55.85
N ASP A 267 -6.82 -41.81 -56.41
CA ASP A 267 -5.71 -42.56 -55.85
C ASP A 267 -5.24 -41.91 -54.54
N MET A 268 -4.97 -42.75 -53.54
CA MET A 268 -4.38 -42.30 -52.28
C MET A 268 -2.97 -41.79 -52.56
N LEU A 269 -2.72 -40.50 -52.30
CA LEU A 269 -1.45 -39.86 -52.59
C LEU A 269 -0.45 -40.06 -51.44
N PHE A 270 -0.92 -39.93 -50.20
CA PHE A 270 -0.11 -40.11 -49.00
C PHE A 270 -0.91 -40.82 -47.91
N ALA A 271 -0.22 -41.62 -47.10
CA ALA A 271 -0.79 -42.27 -45.93
C ALA A 271 0.17 -42.13 -44.76
N ASN A 272 -0.36 -41.73 -43.59
CA ASN A 272 0.42 -41.53 -42.39
C ASN A 272 -0.29 -42.13 -41.17
N SER A 273 0.46 -42.80 -40.31
CA SER A 273 -0.01 -43.25 -39.00
C SER A 273 0.80 -42.55 -37.92
N THR A 274 0.12 -41.81 -37.05
CA THR A 274 0.76 -41.08 -35.95
C THR A 274 0.23 -41.58 -34.61
N ASP A 275 1.12 -42.01 -33.73
CA ASP A 275 0.76 -42.34 -32.36
C ASP A 275 0.58 -41.06 -31.54
N CYS A 276 -0.67 -40.76 -31.18
CA CYS A 276 -1.01 -39.62 -30.34
C CYS A 276 -0.78 -39.96 -28.85
N THR A 277 0.46 -40.28 -28.51
CA THR A 277 0.86 -40.59 -27.14
C THR A 277 0.71 -39.38 -26.22
N LYS A 278 0.73 -39.63 -24.90
CA LYS A 278 0.74 -38.56 -23.89
C LYS A 278 1.88 -37.56 -24.12
N GLU A 279 3.04 -38.04 -24.57
CA GLU A 279 4.22 -37.22 -24.84
C GLU A 279 4.06 -36.34 -26.09
N ALA A 280 3.45 -36.87 -27.16
CA ALA A 280 3.14 -36.10 -28.36
C ALA A 280 2.15 -34.95 -28.05
N ILE A 281 1.11 -35.24 -27.26
CA ILE A 281 0.13 -34.23 -26.82
C ILE A 281 0.79 -33.19 -25.89
N HIS A 282 1.66 -33.62 -24.98
CA HIS A 282 2.40 -32.71 -24.10
C HIS A 282 3.32 -31.78 -24.90
N THR A 283 4.06 -32.31 -25.87
CA THR A 283 4.93 -31.54 -26.77
C THR A 283 4.13 -30.50 -27.57
N PHE A 284 2.97 -30.89 -28.10
CA PHE A 284 2.05 -29.97 -28.78
C PHE A 284 1.54 -28.87 -27.84
N ALA A 285 1.15 -29.22 -26.60
CA ALA A 285 0.66 -28.26 -25.62
C ALA A 285 1.73 -27.22 -25.23
N LEU A 286 2.99 -27.65 -25.08
CA LEU A 286 4.13 -26.76 -24.85
C LEU A 286 4.39 -25.83 -26.04
N TYR A 287 4.38 -26.36 -27.27
CA TYR A 287 4.55 -25.56 -28.47
C TYR A 287 3.44 -24.50 -28.61
N GLN A 288 2.19 -24.91 -28.42
CA GLN A 288 1.03 -24.03 -28.52
C GLN A 288 1.06 -22.92 -27.44
N SER A 289 1.41 -23.26 -26.21
CA SER A 289 1.43 -22.31 -25.09
C SER A 289 2.58 -21.31 -25.18
N TYR A 290 3.79 -21.76 -25.49
CA TYR A 290 4.99 -20.90 -25.41
C TYR A 290 5.44 -20.33 -26.76
N ILE A 291 5.35 -21.10 -27.85
CA ILE A 291 5.90 -20.70 -29.15
C ILE A 291 4.84 -19.99 -29.97
N LYS A 292 3.66 -20.59 -30.15
CA LYS A 292 2.59 -19.97 -30.95
C LYS A 292 2.00 -18.72 -30.30
N ASN A 293 1.89 -18.71 -28.97
CA ASN A 293 1.35 -17.59 -28.20
C ASN A 293 2.45 -16.66 -27.63
N VAL A 294 3.69 -16.74 -28.15
CA VAL A 294 4.83 -15.95 -27.65
C VAL A 294 4.53 -14.44 -27.63
N GLY A 295 3.85 -13.91 -28.65
CA GLY A 295 3.50 -12.49 -28.70
C GLY A 295 2.64 -12.04 -27.53
N SER A 296 1.64 -12.83 -27.14
CA SER A 296 0.82 -12.51 -25.96
C SER A 296 1.58 -12.67 -24.65
N LEU A 297 2.53 -13.62 -24.57
CA LEU A 297 3.37 -13.81 -23.40
C LEU A 297 4.34 -12.65 -23.20
N VAL A 298 4.99 -12.20 -24.28
CA VAL A 298 5.91 -11.06 -24.25
C VAL A 298 5.20 -9.78 -23.84
N ILE A 299 4.01 -9.51 -24.40
CA ILE A 299 3.21 -8.32 -24.03
C ILE A 299 2.79 -8.40 -22.55
N GLY A 300 2.30 -9.56 -22.10
CA GLY A 300 1.90 -9.75 -20.70
C GLY A 300 3.07 -9.59 -19.73
N ALA A 301 4.21 -10.22 -20.04
CA ALA A 301 5.43 -10.12 -19.25
C ALA A 301 5.96 -8.68 -19.19
N PHE A 302 5.95 -7.96 -20.32
CA PHE A 302 6.34 -6.55 -20.36
C PHE A 302 5.45 -5.68 -19.47
N LEU A 303 4.12 -5.83 -19.56
CA LEU A 303 3.17 -5.07 -18.74
C LEU A 303 3.35 -5.38 -17.24
N CYS A 304 3.52 -6.65 -16.88
CA CYS A 304 3.81 -7.06 -15.50
C CYS A 304 5.11 -6.45 -14.98
N LEU A 305 6.18 -6.51 -15.78
CA LEU A 305 7.49 -5.97 -15.40
C LEU A 305 7.44 -4.44 -15.28
N ALA A 306 6.78 -3.75 -16.23
CA ALA A 306 6.58 -2.31 -16.17
C ALA A 306 5.80 -1.89 -14.93
N THR A 307 4.73 -2.62 -14.59
CA THR A 307 3.92 -2.35 -13.37
C THR A 307 4.77 -2.48 -12.11
N LEU A 308 5.57 -3.55 -12.03
CA LEU A 308 6.40 -3.81 -10.87
C LEU A 308 7.52 -2.77 -10.76
N ILE A 309 8.23 -2.47 -11.85
CA ILE A 309 9.28 -1.44 -11.87
C ILE A 309 8.71 -0.08 -11.47
N CYS A 310 7.60 0.35 -12.09
CA CYS A 310 6.99 1.63 -11.76
C CYS A 310 6.51 1.68 -10.30
N SER A 311 5.92 0.61 -9.77
CA SER A 311 5.43 0.57 -8.39
C SER A 311 6.54 0.69 -7.34
N PHE A 312 7.75 0.20 -7.62
CA PHE A 312 8.89 0.29 -6.69
C PHE A 312 9.78 1.52 -6.94
N ALA A 313 9.89 1.98 -8.19
CA ALA A 313 10.71 3.14 -8.55
C ALA A 313 10.07 4.49 -8.18
N LEU A 314 8.74 4.55 -8.10
CA LEU A 314 7.97 5.77 -7.84
C LEU A 314 7.49 5.88 -6.39
N ASP A 315 8.15 5.15 -5.50
CA ASP A 315 7.83 4.98 -4.07
C ASP A 315 6.33 4.89 -3.74
N ALA A 316 5.59 4.10 -4.55
CA ALA A 316 4.16 3.96 -4.40
C ALA A 316 3.77 3.42 -3.02
N ASP A 317 2.55 3.72 -2.59
CA ASP A 317 1.98 3.19 -1.35
C ASP A 317 2.13 1.66 -1.25
N TRP A 318 2.27 1.18 -0.02
CA TRP A 318 2.47 -0.23 0.28
C TRP A 318 1.38 -1.14 -0.31
N TRP A 319 0.13 -0.67 -0.37
CA TRP A 319 -1.00 -1.43 -0.91
C TRP A 319 -0.95 -1.55 -2.45
N ILE A 320 -0.42 -0.55 -3.16
CA ILE A 320 -0.19 -0.61 -4.61
C ILE A 320 0.91 -1.61 -4.93
N LYS A 321 2.00 -1.59 -4.16
CA LYS A 321 3.10 -2.57 -4.26
C LYS A 321 2.58 -4.01 -4.08
N LEU A 322 1.74 -4.25 -3.08
CA LEU A 322 1.12 -5.56 -2.83
C LEU A 322 0.24 -6.01 -4.02
N LEU A 323 -0.57 -5.11 -4.55
CA LEU A 323 -1.45 -5.40 -5.69
C LEU A 323 -0.66 -5.71 -6.97
N ALA A 324 0.41 -4.95 -7.25
CA ALA A 324 1.32 -5.21 -8.37
C ALA A 324 1.96 -6.61 -8.27
N VAL A 325 2.46 -6.98 -7.09
CA VAL A 325 3.00 -8.33 -6.84
C VAL A 325 1.94 -9.40 -7.06
N GLY A 326 0.72 -9.20 -6.55
CA GLY A 326 -0.40 -10.13 -6.74
C GLY A 326 -0.72 -10.39 -8.21
N ILE A 327 -0.70 -9.34 -9.05
CA ILE A 327 -0.91 -9.47 -10.50
C ILE A 327 0.22 -10.28 -11.15
N VAL A 328 1.48 -10.01 -10.82
CA VAL A 328 2.62 -10.76 -11.38
C VAL A 328 2.54 -12.23 -10.99
N VAL A 329 2.22 -12.53 -9.74
CA VAL A 329 2.04 -13.92 -9.26
C VAL A 329 0.89 -14.60 -10.02
N TYR A 330 -0.25 -13.94 -10.17
CA TYR A 330 -1.38 -14.48 -10.92
C TYR A 330 -1.03 -14.75 -12.39
N TYR A 331 -0.31 -13.83 -13.05
CA TYR A 331 0.15 -14.02 -14.42
C TYR A 331 1.14 -15.16 -14.55
N GLY A 332 2.11 -15.24 -13.65
CA GLY A 332 3.07 -16.35 -13.58
C GLY A 332 2.35 -17.70 -13.43
N TYR A 333 1.40 -17.79 -12.50
CA TYR A 333 0.57 -18.97 -12.31
C TYR A 333 -0.23 -19.34 -13.57
N LYS A 334 -0.83 -18.36 -14.24
CA LYS A 334 -1.61 -18.58 -15.47
C LYS A 334 -0.74 -19.10 -16.61
N ILE A 335 0.45 -18.52 -16.79
CA ILE A 335 1.41 -18.94 -17.84
C ILE A 335 1.88 -20.37 -17.55
N PHE A 336 2.25 -20.66 -16.31
CA PHE A 336 2.73 -21.99 -15.90
C PHE A 336 1.67 -23.08 -16.08
N ASN A 337 0.39 -22.79 -15.81
CA ASN A 337 -0.70 -23.75 -15.94
C ASN A 337 -1.32 -23.84 -17.34
N MET A 338 -0.95 -22.95 -18.26
CA MET A 338 -1.50 -22.94 -19.63
C MET A 338 -1.24 -24.25 -20.41
N PRO A 339 -0.01 -24.82 -20.41
CA PRO A 339 0.24 -26.11 -21.08
C PRO A 339 -0.58 -27.23 -20.46
N HIS A 340 -0.67 -27.31 -19.13
CA HIS A 340 -1.43 -28.37 -18.44
C HIS A 340 -2.94 -28.30 -18.75
N THR A 341 -3.48 -27.08 -18.84
CA THR A 341 -4.88 -26.87 -19.21
C THR A 341 -5.15 -27.29 -20.65
N LEU A 342 -4.26 -26.93 -21.58
CA LEU A 342 -4.35 -27.34 -22.99
C LEU A 342 -4.21 -28.86 -23.15
N GLU A 343 -3.26 -29.47 -22.45
CA GLU A 343 -3.05 -30.90 -22.45
C GLU A 343 -4.29 -31.66 -21.97
N LYS A 344 -4.94 -31.20 -20.89
CA LYS A 344 -6.18 -31.80 -20.39
C LYS A 344 -7.31 -31.75 -21.41
N VAL A 345 -7.44 -30.63 -22.14
CA VAL A 345 -8.45 -30.48 -23.20
C VAL A 345 -8.15 -31.40 -24.38
N GLN A 346 -6.89 -31.45 -24.84
CA GLN A 346 -6.49 -32.31 -25.95
C GLN A 346 -6.63 -33.79 -25.60
N ARG A 347 -6.20 -34.21 -24.40
CA ARG A 347 -6.41 -35.59 -23.91
C ARG A 347 -7.87 -36.00 -23.97
N LYS A 348 -8.81 -35.13 -23.56
CA LYS A 348 -10.25 -35.43 -23.67
C LYS A 348 -10.73 -35.65 -25.12
N VAL A 349 -10.06 -35.06 -26.12
CA VAL A 349 -10.37 -35.24 -27.53
C VAL A 349 -9.77 -36.54 -28.07
N PHE A 350 -8.52 -36.84 -27.72
CA PHE A 350 -7.81 -38.04 -28.18
C PHE A 350 -8.26 -39.32 -27.44
N ASP A 351 -8.62 -39.23 -26.16
CA ASP A 351 -9.13 -40.35 -25.35
C ASP A 351 -10.58 -40.76 -25.70
N ARG A 352 -11.28 -40.01 -26.56
CA ARG A 352 -12.62 -40.36 -27.05
C ARG A 352 -12.60 -41.41 -28.17
N GLY A 353 -11.42 -41.70 -28.72
CA GLY A 353 -11.22 -42.64 -29.82
C GLY A 353 -11.20 -44.10 -29.42
N VAL A 354 -11.25 -44.98 -30.42
CA VAL A 354 -11.13 -46.44 -30.24
C VAL A 354 -9.66 -46.86 -30.17
N SER A 355 -8.74 -46.03 -30.70
CA SER A 355 -7.29 -46.21 -30.69
C SER A 355 -6.57 -44.90 -30.39
N SER A 356 -5.39 -45.01 -29.78
CA SER A 356 -4.45 -43.89 -29.57
C SER A 356 -3.67 -43.51 -30.83
N THR A 357 -3.79 -44.28 -31.91
CA THR A 357 -3.14 -44.04 -33.20
C THR A 357 -4.11 -43.37 -34.17
N ALA A 358 -3.71 -42.21 -34.70
CA ALA A 358 -4.42 -41.53 -35.76
C ALA A 358 -3.92 -41.98 -37.13
N HIS A 359 -4.83 -42.45 -37.97
CA HIS A 359 -4.54 -42.80 -39.36
C HIS A 359 -5.07 -41.71 -40.29
N TYR A 360 -4.15 -41.13 -41.06
CA TYR A 360 -4.40 -40.11 -42.05
C TYR A 360 -4.22 -40.68 -43.45
N ALA A 361 -5.21 -40.46 -44.32
CA ALA A 361 -5.10 -40.75 -45.75
C ALA A 361 -5.41 -39.49 -46.54
N PHE A 362 -4.48 -39.06 -47.39
CA PHE A 362 -4.57 -37.82 -48.15
C PHE A 362 -4.84 -38.12 -49.63
N TYR A 363 -5.88 -37.48 -50.17
CA TYR A 363 -6.30 -37.55 -51.57
C TYR A 363 -6.16 -36.19 -52.22
N ASP A 364 -6.45 -36.06 -53.50
CA ASP A 364 -6.28 -34.77 -54.18
C ASP A 364 -7.20 -33.67 -53.65
N GLU A 365 -8.45 -33.99 -53.30
CA GLU A 365 -9.46 -33.00 -52.91
C GLU A 365 -9.72 -32.91 -51.39
N ALA A 366 -9.48 -34.00 -50.65
CA ALA A 366 -9.75 -34.09 -49.22
C ALA A 366 -8.81 -35.09 -48.52
N PHE A 367 -8.86 -35.13 -47.19
CA PHE A 367 -8.15 -36.10 -46.38
C PHE A 367 -9.09 -36.81 -45.40
N ARG A 368 -8.76 -38.06 -45.08
CA ARG A 368 -9.48 -38.90 -44.11
C ARG A 368 -8.71 -38.96 -42.81
N VAL A 369 -9.41 -38.82 -41.69
CA VAL A 369 -8.87 -39.10 -40.35
C VAL A 369 -9.66 -40.26 -39.75
N SER A 370 -8.96 -41.25 -39.19
CA SER A 370 -9.56 -42.41 -38.52
C SER A 370 -8.72 -42.89 -37.33
N GLY A 371 -9.27 -43.79 -36.51
CA GLY A 371 -8.62 -44.36 -35.31
C GLY A 371 -8.98 -43.62 -34.02
N VAL A 372 -8.65 -42.33 -33.95
CA VAL A 372 -8.90 -41.45 -32.79
C VAL A 372 -10.35 -40.92 -32.76
N GLN A 373 -11.04 -40.90 -33.91
CA GLN A 373 -12.45 -40.51 -34.03
C GLN A 373 -13.12 -41.40 -35.08
N SER A 374 -14.46 -41.34 -35.18
CA SER A 374 -15.19 -41.97 -36.28
C SER A 374 -14.57 -41.54 -37.61
N ALA A 375 -14.32 -42.49 -38.49
CA ALA A 375 -13.65 -42.20 -39.75
C ALA A 375 -14.47 -41.16 -40.53
N SER A 376 -13.87 -40.00 -40.80
CA SER A 376 -14.56 -38.89 -41.45
C SER A 376 -13.63 -38.22 -42.45
N MET A 377 -14.24 -37.72 -43.52
CA MET A 377 -13.57 -37.03 -44.61
C MET A 377 -13.60 -35.53 -44.33
N PHE A 378 -12.46 -34.88 -44.50
CA PHE A 378 -12.28 -33.46 -44.23
C PHE A 378 -11.62 -32.77 -45.42
N PRO A 379 -12.22 -31.68 -45.93
CA PRO A 379 -11.65 -30.92 -47.02
C PRO A 379 -10.48 -30.04 -46.53
N TYR A 380 -9.51 -29.76 -47.40
CA TYR A 380 -8.29 -29.02 -47.04
C TYR A 380 -8.54 -27.58 -46.56
N PHE A 381 -9.67 -26.95 -46.93
CA PHE A 381 -10.01 -25.60 -46.46
C PHE A 381 -10.20 -25.52 -44.94
N GLN A 382 -10.42 -26.64 -44.26
CA GLN A 382 -10.48 -26.67 -42.80
C GLN A 382 -9.14 -26.39 -42.13
N ILE A 383 -8.04 -26.60 -42.84
CA ILE A 383 -6.70 -26.35 -42.32
C ILE A 383 -6.45 -24.84 -42.36
N THR A 384 -6.53 -24.23 -41.19
CA THR A 384 -6.40 -22.78 -41.00
C THR A 384 -4.95 -22.31 -40.92
N ASP A 385 -4.07 -23.15 -40.37
CA ASP A 385 -2.63 -22.89 -40.23
C ASP A 385 -1.85 -24.21 -40.28
N VAL A 386 -0.59 -24.15 -40.70
CA VAL A 386 0.30 -25.32 -40.78
C VAL A 386 1.61 -24.95 -40.12
N ARG A 387 2.06 -25.74 -39.15
CA ARG A 387 3.32 -25.49 -38.41
C ARG A 387 4.15 -26.74 -38.29
N ARG A 388 5.45 -26.61 -38.52
CA ARG A 388 6.44 -27.67 -38.28
C ARG A 388 7.07 -27.48 -36.90
N HIS A 389 7.09 -28.52 -36.08
CA HIS A 389 7.83 -28.52 -34.82
C HIS A 389 8.28 -29.93 -34.46
N SER A 390 9.57 -30.08 -34.13
CA SER A 390 10.19 -31.40 -33.94
C SER A 390 9.98 -32.28 -35.20
N HIS A 391 9.61 -33.54 -35.02
CA HIS A 391 9.24 -34.48 -36.07
C HIS A 391 7.76 -34.45 -36.44
N TYR A 392 6.98 -33.48 -35.94
CA TYR A 392 5.56 -33.35 -36.25
C TYR A 392 5.26 -32.16 -37.17
N LEU A 393 4.27 -32.37 -38.03
CA LEU A 393 3.54 -31.30 -38.72
C LEU A 393 2.17 -31.14 -38.07
N TYR A 394 1.89 -29.93 -37.58
CA TYR A 394 0.61 -29.56 -36.97
C TYR A 394 -0.30 -28.92 -38.02
N LEU A 395 -1.37 -29.63 -38.38
CA LEU A 395 -2.42 -29.16 -39.30
C LEU A 395 -3.58 -28.59 -38.48
N TYR A 396 -3.63 -27.27 -38.28
CA TYR A 396 -4.62 -26.63 -37.41
C TYR A 396 -6.00 -26.57 -38.04
N TYR A 397 -6.99 -27.22 -37.42
CA TYR A 397 -8.40 -27.13 -37.82
C TYR A 397 -9.22 -26.19 -36.91
N GLY A 398 -8.51 -25.26 -36.27
CA GLY A 398 -9.05 -24.24 -35.38
C GLY A 398 -7.93 -23.49 -34.65
N PRO A 399 -8.26 -22.56 -33.74
CA PRO A 399 -7.27 -21.78 -32.99
C PRO A 399 -6.34 -22.66 -32.13
N ASP A 400 -6.92 -23.69 -31.50
CA ASP A 400 -6.27 -24.49 -30.45
C ASP A 400 -6.16 -25.99 -30.75
N ASN A 401 -6.74 -26.45 -31.87
CA ASN A 401 -6.74 -27.86 -32.24
C ASN A 401 -5.96 -28.07 -33.54
N ALA A 402 -5.17 -29.13 -33.58
CA ALA A 402 -4.43 -29.53 -34.76
C ALA A 402 -4.41 -31.05 -34.90
N TYR A 403 -4.35 -31.53 -36.14
CA TYR A 403 -3.95 -32.88 -36.44
C TYR A 403 -2.42 -32.96 -36.39
N LEU A 404 -1.90 -34.01 -35.74
CA LEU A 404 -0.47 -34.25 -35.64
C LEU A 404 -0.09 -35.28 -36.70
N VAL A 405 0.77 -34.90 -37.64
CA VAL A 405 1.31 -35.80 -38.68
C VAL A 405 2.79 -36.03 -38.40
N ASP A 406 3.16 -37.28 -38.13
CA ASP A 406 4.53 -37.69 -37.82
C ASP A 406 5.37 -37.83 -39.10
N GLN A 407 6.55 -37.21 -39.11
CA GLN A 407 7.54 -37.34 -40.18
C GLN A 407 7.89 -38.79 -40.52
N PHE A 408 7.92 -39.67 -39.52
CA PHE A 408 8.31 -41.08 -39.70
C PHE A 408 7.11 -42.02 -39.90
N GLY A 409 5.89 -41.49 -39.81
CA GLY A 409 4.65 -42.29 -39.85
C GLY A 409 4.15 -42.63 -41.26
N PHE A 410 4.87 -42.26 -42.32
CA PHE A 410 4.39 -42.43 -43.70
C PHE A 410 4.51 -43.87 -44.19
N SER A 411 3.38 -44.45 -44.61
CA SER A 411 3.32 -45.75 -45.28
C SER A 411 3.20 -45.61 -46.80
N VAL A 412 2.76 -44.45 -47.29
CA VAL A 412 2.68 -44.10 -48.72
C VAL A 412 3.15 -42.66 -48.91
N GLY A 413 4.08 -42.45 -49.86
CA GLY A 413 4.71 -41.17 -50.17
C GLY A 413 5.82 -40.75 -49.21
N GLU A 414 6.64 -39.76 -49.60
CA GLU A 414 7.74 -39.24 -48.79
C GLU A 414 7.38 -37.94 -48.05
N TRP A 415 8.00 -37.72 -46.88
CA TRP A 415 7.76 -36.56 -46.03
C TRP A 415 7.93 -35.22 -46.74
N GLU A 416 9.04 -35.03 -47.46
CA GLU A 416 9.35 -33.74 -48.10
C GLU A 416 8.35 -33.43 -49.24
N ASP A 417 7.86 -34.46 -49.92
CA ASP A 417 6.85 -34.30 -50.96
C ASP A 417 5.47 -34.04 -50.36
N PHE A 418 5.15 -34.65 -49.22
CA PHE A 418 3.95 -34.33 -48.45
C PHE A 418 3.96 -32.87 -47.95
N VAL A 419 5.09 -32.38 -47.45
CA VAL A 419 5.26 -30.98 -47.00
C VAL A 419 5.01 -29.99 -48.14
N LYS A 420 5.52 -30.28 -49.35
CA LYS A 420 5.24 -29.47 -50.55
C LYS A 420 3.77 -29.54 -50.93
N PHE A 421 3.19 -30.75 -50.94
CA PHE A 421 1.78 -30.98 -51.29
C PHE A 421 0.85 -30.21 -50.35
N ILE A 422 1.03 -30.32 -49.04
CA ILE A 422 0.15 -29.65 -48.08
C ILE A 422 0.34 -28.13 -48.09
N SER A 423 1.56 -27.65 -48.34
CA SER A 423 1.82 -26.22 -48.54
C SER A 423 1.09 -25.67 -49.77
N GLN A 424 1.09 -26.42 -50.88
CA GLN A 424 0.35 -26.06 -52.10
C GLN A 424 -1.17 -26.08 -51.88
N LYS A 425 -1.70 -27.14 -51.27
CA LYS A 425 -3.16 -27.29 -51.03
C LYS A 425 -3.72 -26.27 -50.05
N THR A 426 -2.95 -25.87 -49.05
CA THR A 426 -3.39 -24.90 -48.02
C THR A 426 -2.98 -23.46 -48.34
N GLY A 427 -2.08 -23.25 -49.31
CA GLY A 427 -1.47 -21.95 -49.63
C GLY A 427 -0.61 -21.38 -48.49
N LYS A 428 -0.20 -22.21 -47.51
CA LYS A 428 0.58 -21.77 -46.35
C LYS A 428 2.06 -22.07 -46.56
N LYS A 429 2.92 -21.09 -46.23
CA LYS A 429 4.38 -21.29 -46.19
C LYS A 429 4.76 -21.99 -44.89
N LEU A 430 5.57 -23.03 -45.00
CA LEU A 430 6.03 -23.88 -43.90
C LEU A 430 7.45 -23.55 -43.44
#